data_AF-Q9XMU6-F1
#
_entry.id   AF-Q9XMU6-F1
#
_cell.length_a   1.000
_cell.length_b   1.000
_cell.length_c   1.000
_cell.angle_alpha   90.00
_cell.angle_beta   90.00
_cell.angle_gamma   90.00
#
_symmetry.space_group_name_H-M   'P 1'
#
loop_
_entity.id
_entity.type
_entity.pdbx_description
1 polymer ?
#
loop_
_entity_poly.entity_id
_entity_poly.type
_entity_poly.pdbx_seq_one_letter_code
_entity_poly.pdbx_strand_id
1 'polypeptide(L)'
;MGLKSLPILNKSGISMYWNNVWDSIKLYKKYSLGFLYLNDVIFYFLNENLYYYCIMKIRLIGNEYRGIKGFKQINMNKMRKSWNMRNFYLGKILFLKSQGWVIVLINYYSSRKNKLYFKYKSSKVFKKLFKSFRFNIFKCNSKIDNYKFKF
;
A
#
# COMPACT_ATOMS: atom_id res chain seq x y z
N MET A 1 46.89 2.38 5.03
CA MET A 1 45.94 1.30 5.41
C MET A 1 46.14 0.13 4.46
N GLY A 2 46.18 -1.11 4.97
CA GLY A 2 46.34 -2.31 4.14
C GLY A 2 45.09 -2.60 3.30
N LEU A 3 45.28 -3.27 2.16
CA LEU A 3 44.20 -3.64 1.25
C LEU A 3 43.34 -4.74 1.88
N LYS A 4 42.05 -4.45 2.08
CA LYS A 4 41.05 -5.47 2.43
C LYS A 4 40.44 -6.00 1.14
N SER A 5 40.64 -7.30 0.87
CA SER A 5 40.01 -7.98 -0.27
C SER A 5 38.48 -8.04 -0.12
N LEU A 6 37.77 -8.37 -1.20
CA LEU A 6 36.30 -8.36 -1.29
C LEU A 6 35.68 -9.47 -0.41
N PRO A 7 35.21 -9.16 0.81
CA PRO A 7 34.90 -10.18 1.80
C PRO A 7 33.58 -10.91 1.50
N ILE A 8 32.65 -10.24 0.82
CA ILE A 8 31.35 -10.81 0.44
C ILE A 8 31.55 -11.88 -0.63
N LEU A 9 32.40 -11.62 -1.64
CA LEU A 9 32.70 -12.57 -2.71
C LEU A 9 33.41 -13.81 -2.15
N ASN A 10 34.36 -13.61 -1.22
CA ASN A 10 35.08 -14.71 -0.58
C ASN A 10 34.17 -15.64 0.25
N LYS A 11 33.02 -15.15 0.73
CA LYS A 11 32.04 -15.93 1.51
C LYS A 11 30.89 -16.47 0.67
N SER A 12 30.58 -15.82 -0.45
CA SER A 12 29.50 -16.18 -1.35
C SER A 12 29.71 -17.57 -1.95
N GLY A 13 28.66 -18.40 -1.99
CA GLY A 13 28.72 -19.76 -2.51
C GLY A 13 29.18 -20.84 -1.52
N ILE A 14 29.78 -20.44 -0.38
CA ILE A 14 30.19 -21.38 0.68
C ILE A 14 29.33 -21.20 1.93
N SER A 15 29.23 -19.96 2.44
CA SER A 15 28.56 -19.64 3.71
C SER A 15 27.41 -18.64 3.56
N MET A 16 27.31 -17.95 2.42
CA MET A 16 26.27 -16.97 2.16
C MET A 16 25.70 -17.15 0.76
N TYR A 17 24.37 -17.05 0.68
CA TYR A 17 23.68 -16.88 -0.60
C TYR A 17 23.95 -15.48 -1.17
N TRP A 18 23.91 -15.39 -2.49
CA TRP A 18 23.85 -14.11 -3.19
C TRP A 18 22.53 -13.38 -2.87
N ASN A 19 22.48 -12.08 -3.17
CA ASN A 19 21.29 -11.25 -2.98
C ASN A 19 20.04 -11.84 -3.66
N ASN A 20 20.24 -12.48 -4.82
CA ASN A 20 19.23 -13.21 -5.54
C ASN A 20 19.65 -14.67 -5.71
N VAL A 21 18.67 -15.56 -5.81
CA VAL A 21 18.92 -17.01 -5.92
C VAL A 21 18.35 -17.48 -7.25
N TRP A 22 19.15 -17.32 -8.29
CA TRP A 22 18.89 -17.82 -9.64
C TRP A 22 20.22 -18.09 -10.32
N ASP A 23 20.20 -18.94 -11.33
CA ASP A 23 21.36 -19.19 -12.17
C ASP A 23 20.95 -19.31 -13.64
N SER A 24 21.87 -18.99 -14.55
CA SER A 24 21.67 -19.14 -15.98
C SER A 24 23.00 -19.18 -16.73
N ILE A 25 23.16 -20.17 -17.61
CA ILE A 25 24.40 -20.38 -18.38
C ILE A 25 24.51 -19.40 -19.56
N LYS A 26 23.53 -19.42 -20.49
CA LYS A 26 23.58 -18.61 -21.72
C LYS A 26 23.01 -17.20 -21.58
N LEU A 27 22.17 -16.97 -20.58
CA LEU A 27 21.37 -15.74 -20.44
C LEU A 27 21.81 -14.88 -19.25
N TYR A 28 23.01 -15.11 -18.70
CA TYR A 28 23.49 -14.45 -17.49
C TYR A 28 23.42 -12.91 -17.58
N LYS A 29 23.94 -12.33 -18.66
CA LYS A 29 23.91 -10.88 -18.89
C LYS A 29 22.50 -10.30 -18.90
N LYS A 30 21.53 -11.03 -19.46
CA LYS A 30 20.14 -10.59 -19.56
C LYS A 30 19.46 -10.61 -18.19
N TYR A 31 19.63 -11.71 -17.44
CA TYR A 31 19.00 -11.85 -16.13
C TYR A 31 19.65 -10.95 -15.07
N SER A 32 20.99 -10.82 -15.07
CA SER A 32 21.67 -9.96 -14.10
C SER A 32 21.24 -8.49 -14.24
N LEU A 33 21.29 -7.95 -15.47
CA LEU A 33 20.87 -6.58 -15.75
C LEU A 33 19.35 -6.41 -15.63
N GLY A 34 18.57 -7.38 -16.09
CA GLY A 34 17.12 -7.35 -16.02
C GLY A 34 16.60 -7.31 -14.58
N PHE A 35 17.18 -8.10 -13.67
CA PHE A 35 16.79 -8.07 -12.27
C PHE A 35 17.27 -6.82 -11.54
N LEU A 36 18.43 -6.25 -11.90
CA LEU A 36 18.84 -4.94 -11.40
C LEU A 36 17.83 -3.86 -11.79
N TYR A 37 17.43 -3.83 -13.06
CA TYR A 37 16.40 -2.90 -13.54
C TYR A 37 15.07 -3.10 -12.82
N LEU A 38 14.59 -4.34 -12.69
CA LEU A 38 13.32 -4.63 -12.01
C LEU A 38 13.36 -4.26 -10.53
N ASN A 39 14.49 -4.44 -9.86
CA ASN A 39 14.66 -4.05 -8.47
C ASN A 39 14.42 -2.55 -8.28
N ASP A 40 15.05 -1.72 -9.13
CA ASP A 40 14.90 -0.27 -9.08
C ASP A 40 13.47 0.15 -9.46
N VAL A 41 12.89 -0.45 -10.51
CA VAL A 41 11.51 -0.17 -10.91
C VAL A 41 10.53 -0.44 -9.77
N ILE A 42 10.62 -1.60 -9.12
CA ILE A 42 9.75 -1.94 -7.98
C ILE A 42 9.99 -0.99 -6.81
N PHE A 43 11.26 -0.67 -6.52
CA PHE A 43 11.63 0.26 -5.47
C PHE A 43 10.97 1.64 -5.66
N TYR A 44 11.14 2.26 -6.83
CA TYR A 44 10.54 3.56 -7.13
C TYR A 44 9.02 3.49 -7.21
N PHE A 45 8.48 2.43 -7.80
CA PHE A 45 7.03 2.25 -7.92
C PHE A 45 6.33 2.21 -6.55
N LEU A 46 6.92 1.51 -5.58
CA LEU A 46 6.38 1.41 -4.23
C LEU A 46 6.61 2.69 -3.42
N ASN A 47 7.80 3.29 -3.48
CA ASN A 47 8.12 4.44 -2.63
C ASN A 47 7.46 5.75 -3.08
N GLU A 48 7.26 5.95 -4.38
CA GLU A 48 6.80 7.25 -4.93
C GLU A 48 5.29 7.31 -5.27
N ASN A 49 4.53 6.24 -5.02
CA ASN A 49 3.09 6.16 -5.33
C ASN A 49 2.74 6.52 -6.79
N LEU A 50 3.44 5.92 -7.76
CA LEU A 50 3.26 6.21 -9.19
C LEU A 50 1.85 5.89 -9.72
N TYR A 51 1.07 5.06 -9.02
CA TYR A 51 -0.31 4.76 -9.40
C TYR A 51 -1.17 6.02 -9.61
N TYR A 52 -1.05 7.01 -8.71
CA TYR A 52 -1.79 8.27 -8.85
C TYR A 52 -1.29 9.10 -10.04
N TYR A 53 0.01 9.05 -10.34
CA TYR A 53 0.56 9.70 -11.52
C TYR A 53 -0.03 9.12 -12.81
N CYS A 54 -0.13 7.78 -12.89
CA CYS A 54 -0.73 7.10 -14.03
C CYS A 54 -2.21 7.48 -14.20
N ILE A 55 -2.98 7.57 -13.11
CA ILE A 55 -4.39 8.01 -13.17
C ILE A 55 -4.51 9.43 -13.72
N MET A 56 -3.62 10.33 -13.31
CA MET A 56 -3.74 11.75 -13.67
C MET A 56 -3.28 12.06 -15.09
N LYS A 57 -2.26 11.36 -15.60
CA LYS A 57 -1.63 11.69 -16.89
C LYS A 57 -1.77 10.64 -17.97
N ILE A 58 -1.84 9.35 -17.62
CA ILE A 58 -1.83 8.27 -18.61
C ILE A 58 -3.26 7.83 -18.94
N ARG A 59 -4.14 7.83 -17.94
CA ARG A 59 -5.53 7.42 -18.13
C ARG A 59 -6.32 8.50 -18.88
N LEU A 60 -6.97 8.08 -19.96
CA LEU A 60 -7.97 8.86 -20.68
C LEU A 60 -9.30 8.88 -19.91
N ILE A 61 -9.96 10.03 -19.86
CA ILE A 61 -11.31 10.18 -19.28
C ILE A 61 -12.18 10.87 -20.33
N GLY A 62 -12.94 10.07 -21.09
CA GLY A 62 -13.64 10.54 -22.29
C GLY A 62 -12.69 10.68 -23.49
N ASN A 63 -12.95 11.65 -24.38
CA ASN A 63 -12.12 11.91 -25.57
C ASN A 63 -10.92 12.83 -25.28
N GLU A 64 -10.79 13.35 -24.06
CA GLU A 64 -9.75 14.33 -23.72
C GLU A 64 -8.98 13.93 -22.46
N TYR A 65 -7.69 14.26 -22.44
CA TYR A 65 -6.91 14.25 -21.22
C TYR A 65 -7.41 15.36 -20.29
N ARG A 66 -8.22 15.01 -19.29
CA ARG A 66 -8.43 15.88 -18.13
C ARG A 66 -7.10 15.98 -17.38
N GLY A 67 -6.29 16.97 -17.74
CA GLY A 67 -5.07 17.30 -17.00
C GLY A 67 -5.33 17.56 -15.51
N ILE A 68 -4.29 17.97 -14.78
CA ILE A 68 -4.25 18.09 -13.31
C ILE A 68 -5.49 18.79 -12.69
N LYS A 69 -6.15 19.70 -13.43
CA LYS A 69 -7.37 20.42 -13.01
C LYS A 69 -8.61 19.54 -12.78
N GLY A 70 -8.70 18.34 -13.37
CA GLY A 70 -9.86 17.44 -13.25
C GLY A 70 -9.97 16.70 -11.91
N PHE A 71 -8.87 16.58 -11.17
CA PHE A 71 -8.79 15.82 -9.92
C PHE A 71 -8.66 16.73 -8.70
N LYS A 72 -9.70 17.53 -8.41
CA LYS A 72 -9.71 18.41 -7.21
C LYS A 72 -9.48 17.67 -5.88
N GLN A 73 -9.72 16.35 -5.86
CA GLN A 73 -9.55 15.51 -4.66
C GLN A 73 -8.10 15.08 -4.40
N ILE A 74 -7.20 15.14 -5.41
CA ILE A 74 -5.82 14.67 -5.27
C ILE A 74 -4.90 15.88 -5.04
N ASN A 75 -4.34 15.99 -3.83
CA ASN A 75 -3.40 17.05 -3.49
C ASN A 75 -1.97 16.73 -3.98
N MET A 76 -1.49 17.49 -4.97
CA MET A 76 -0.15 17.31 -5.56
C MET A 76 1.00 17.46 -4.57
N ASN A 77 0.89 18.38 -3.61
CA ASN A 77 1.95 18.60 -2.60
C ASN A 77 2.09 17.40 -1.67
N LYS A 78 0.96 16.76 -1.35
CA LYS A 78 0.94 15.54 -0.54
C LYS A 78 1.58 14.36 -1.26
N MET A 79 1.36 14.26 -2.58
CA MET A 79 1.97 13.24 -3.42
C MET A 79 3.48 13.43 -3.60
N ARG A 80 3.94 14.65 -3.91
CA ARG A 80 5.37 14.96 -4.09
C ARG A 80 6.20 14.63 -2.87
N LYS A 81 5.61 14.75 -1.67
CA LYS A 81 6.25 14.39 -0.39
C LYS A 81 6.08 12.91 -0.01
N SER A 82 5.53 12.08 -0.91
CA SER A 82 5.22 10.65 -0.68
C SER A 82 4.52 10.38 0.67
N TRP A 83 3.69 11.31 1.14
CA TRP A 83 3.22 11.34 2.53
C TRP A 83 2.40 10.09 2.91
N ASN A 84 1.72 9.48 1.93
CA ASN A 84 0.96 8.24 2.15
C ASN A 84 1.88 7.04 2.46
N MET A 85 3.11 7.04 1.93
CA MET A 85 4.11 5.96 2.10
C MET A 85 5.16 6.29 3.16
N ARG A 86 5.03 7.38 3.92
CA ARG A 86 6.01 7.76 4.96
C ARG A 86 6.28 6.70 6.04
N ASN A 87 5.32 5.78 6.25
CA ASN A 87 5.43 4.69 7.22
C ASN A 87 5.79 3.35 6.57
N PHE A 88 6.09 3.34 5.26
CA PHE A 88 6.47 2.16 4.52
C PHE A 88 7.98 2.03 4.52
N TYR A 89 8.47 0.85 4.90
CA TYR A 89 9.88 0.51 4.89
C TYR A 89 10.06 -0.77 4.09
N LEU A 90 10.68 -0.64 2.93
CA LEU A 90 11.04 -1.79 2.11
C LEU A 90 12.26 -2.49 2.72
N GLY A 91 12.17 -3.80 2.93
CA GLY A 91 13.28 -4.60 3.46
C GLY A 91 14.18 -5.10 2.33
N LYS A 92 13.73 -6.14 1.62
CA LYS A 92 14.43 -6.69 0.46
C LYS A 92 13.45 -7.12 -0.63
N ILE A 93 13.90 -7.00 -1.87
CA ILE A 93 13.30 -7.62 -3.05
C ILE A 93 14.25 -8.74 -3.46
N LEU A 94 13.75 -9.97 -3.53
CA LEU A 94 14.55 -11.14 -3.86
C LEU A 94 13.94 -11.87 -5.05
N PHE A 95 14.79 -12.17 -6.03
CA PHE A 95 14.41 -12.87 -7.25
C PHE A 95 14.86 -14.33 -7.20
N LEU A 96 13.93 -15.21 -7.57
CA LEU A 96 14.10 -16.65 -7.65
C LEU A 96 13.66 -17.15 -9.02
N LYS A 97 14.29 -18.22 -9.50
CA LYS A 97 13.86 -18.93 -10.72
C LYS A 97 13.86 -20.43 -10.48
N SER A 98 12.70 -21.07 -10.67
CA SER A 98 12.55 -22.53 -10.54
C SER A 98 11.40 -23.04 -11.41
N GLN A 99 11.55 -24.22 -12.03
CA GLN A 99 10.50 -24.88 -12.82
C GLN A 99 9.82 -23.99 -13.88
N GLY A 100 10.57 -23.08 -14.50
CA GLY A 100 10.04 -22.12 -15.48
C GLY A 100 9.35 -20.89 -14.87
N TRP A 101 9.15 -20.85 -13.55
CA TRP A 101 8.60 -19.71 -12.83
C TRP A 101 9.68 -18.72 -12.42
N VAL A 102 9.38 -17.43 -12.58
CA VAL A 102 10.13 -16.33 -11.97
C VAL A 102 9.33 -15.85 -10.77
N ILE A 103 9.93 -15.92 -9.58
CA ILE A 103 9.29 -15.60 -8.32
C ILE A 103 9.96 -14.35 -7.74
N VAL A 104 9.14 -13.40 -7.29
CA VAL A 104 9.59 -12.16 -6.65
C VAL A 104 9.08 -12.16 -5.22
N LEU A 105 10.01 -12.14 -4.26
CA LEU A 105 9.69 -12.04 -2.83
C LEU A 105 9.99 -10.63 -2.35
N ILE A 106 8.95 -9.93 -1.91
CA ILE A 106 9.05 -8.55 -1.41
C ILE A 106 8.69 -8.53 0.07
N ASN A 107 9.70 -8.34 0.91
CA ASN A 107 9.49 -8.14 2.33
C ASN A 107 9.42 -6.64 2.63
N TYR A 108 8.33 -6.21 3.25
CA TYR A 108 8.15 -4.84 3.71
C TYR A 108 7.64 -4.80 5.14
N TYR A 109 8.01 -3.72 5.83
CA TYR A 109 7.55 -3.40 7.17
C TYR A 109 6.79 -2.08 7.13
N SER A 110 5.80 -1.93 8.03
CA SER A 110 5.17 -0.64 8.24
C SER A 110 5.04 -0.35 9.72
N SER A 111 5.57 0.80 10.14
CA SER A 111 5.53 1.24 11.54
C SER A 111 4.11 1.56 12.02
N ARG A 112 3.21 1.93 11.11
CA ARG A 112 1.83 2.27 11.44
C ARG A 112 0.88 1.88 10.31
N LYS A 113 -0.12 1.07 10.66
CA LYS A 113 -1.21 0.66 9.76
C LYS A 113 -2.48 1.43 10.08
N ASN A 114 -3.05 2.09 9.07
CA ASN A 114 -4.32 2.80 9.22
C ASN A 114 -5.51 1.84 9.01
N LYS A 115 -6.61 2.08 9.71
CA LYS A 115 -7.86 1.35 9.47
C LYS A 115 -8.52 1.89 8.21
N LEU A 116 -8.76 1.02 7.23
CA LEU A 116 -9.49 1.35 6.01
C LEU A 116 -11.01 1.18 6.19
N TYR A 117 -11.43 0.43 7.21
CA TYR A 117 -12.83 0.30 7.57
C TYR A 117 -13.32 1.48 8.41
N PHE A 118 -14.56 1.91 8.17
CA PHE A 118 -15.19 2.95 8.97
C PHE A 118 -15.47 2.44 10.39
N LYS A 119 -15.00 3.18 11.39
CA LYS A 119 -15.45 3.00 12.78
C LYS A 119 -16.69 3.87 12.97
N TYR A 120 -17.88 3.27 13.00
CA TYR A 120 -19.11 4.00 13.29
C TYR A 120 -19.02 4.61 14.69
N LYS A 121 -19.00 5.95 14.78
CA LYS A 121 -19.05 6.69 16.05
C LYS A 121 -20.33 7.52 16.06
N SER A 122 -21.31 7.10 16.85
CA SER A 122 -22.62 7.75 16.85
C SER A 122 -23.20 7.92 18.26
N SER A 123 -22.50 8.63 19.14
CA SER A 123 -23.04 8.93 20.49
C SER A 123 -24.43 9.60 20.45
N LYS A 124 -24.67 10.48 19.46
CA LYS A 124 -25.99 11.11 19.24
C LYS A 124 -27.06 10.13 18.78
N VAL A 125 -26.73 9.15 17.93
CA VAL A 125 -27.67 8.10 17.49
C VAL A 125 -27.95 7.14 18.64
N PHE A 126 -26.95 6.84 19.47
CA PHE A 126 -27.13 6.02 20.68
C PHE A 126 -28.09 6.67 21.68
N LYS A 127 -27.97 7.98 21.91
CA LYS A 127 -28.96 8.71 22.74
C LYS A 127 -30.37 8.66 22.16
N LYS A 128 -30.53 8.72 20.83
CA LYS A 128 -31.84 8.60 20.19
C LYS A 128 -32.42 7.20 20.34
N LEU A 129 -31.61 6.16 20.13
CA LEU A 129 -31.99 4.77 20.37
C LEU A 129 -32.40 4.54 21.83
N PHE A 130 -31.60 5.03 22.80
CA PHE A 130 -31.96 4.92 24.22
C PHE A 130 -33.25 5.67 24.57
N LYS A 131 -33.49 6.84 23.98
CA LYS A 131 -34.75 7.57 24.19
C LYS A 131 -35.94 6.81 23.61
N SER A 132 -35.79 6.20 22.44
CA SER A 132 -36.88 5.46 21.80
C SER A 132 -37.20 4.15 22.51
N PHE A 133 -36.24 3.50 23.16
CA PHE A 133 -36.42 2.24 23.89
C PHE A 133 -36.39 2.40 25.42
N ARG A 134 -36.62 3.61 25.95
CA ARG A 134 -36.45 3.91 27.38
C ARG A 134 -37.33 3.05 28.29
N PHE A 135 -38.54 2.72 27.84
CA PHE A 135 -39.54 2.05 28.67
C PHE A 135 -39.52 0.53 28.53
N ASN A 136 -39.17 -0.01 27.35
CA ASN A 136 -39.03 -1.45 27.14
C ASN A 136 -38.18 -1.70 25.88
N ILE A 137 -37.35 -2.74 25.91
CA ILE A 137 -36.54 -3.19 24.75
C ILE A 137 -37.46 -3.58 23.57
N PHE A 138 -38.66 -4.10 23.87
CA PHE A 138 -39.64 -4.49 22.85
C PHE A 138 -40.61 -3.38 22.44
N LYS A 139 -40.60 -2.20 23.10
CA LYS A 139 -41.47 -1.07 22.75
C LYS A 139 -40.64 0.13 22.34
N CYS A 140 -40.65 0.41 21.04
CA CYS A 140 -40.10 1.63 20.49
C CYS A 140 -41.17 2.74 20.59
N ASN A 141 -40.84 3.87 21.22
CA ASN A 141 -41.73 5.05 21.24
C ASN A 141 -41.89 5.58 19.81
N SER A 142 -43.08 5.37 19.25
CA SER A 142 -43.43 5.94 17.95
C SER A 142 -43.74 7.44 18.11
N LYS A 143 -43.65 8.21 17.01
CA LYS A 143 -44.03 9.64 17.05
C LYS A 143 -45.48 9.82 17.48
N ILE A 144 -46.37 8.90 17.09
CA ILE A 144 -47.81 8.93 17.39
C ILE A 144 -48.05 8.87 18.90
N ASP A 145 -47.26 8.09 19.63
CA ASP A 145 -47.37 7.98 21.09
C ASP A 145 -46.95 9.27 21.79
N ASN A 146 -45.98 10.00 21.24
CA ASN A 146 -45.50 11.26 21.81
C ASN A 146 -46.45 12.44 21.58
N TYR A 147 -47.44 12.34 20.68
CA TYR A 147 -48.48 13.37 20.51
C TYR A 147 -49.54 13.31 21.62
N LYS A 148 -49.64 12.19 22.34
CA LYS A 148 -50.61 12.01 23.42
C LYS A 148 -50.02 12.57 24.72
N PHE A 149 -50.62 13.61 25.28
CA PHE A 149 -50.34 14.08 26.63
C PHE A 149 -51.41 13.53 27.57
N LYS A 150 -51.01 12.73 28.55
CA LYS A 150 -51.92 12.23 29.60
C LYS A 150 -51.88 13.22 30.76
N PHE A 151 -53.04 13.79 31.10
CA PHE A 151 -53.24 14.61 32.29
C PHE A 151 -53.25 13.76 33.55
#